data_AF-A0A4P7ZT17-F1
#
_entry.id   AF-A0A4P7ZT17-F1
#
_cell.length_a   1.000
_cell.length_b   1.000
_cell.length_c   1.000
_cell.angle_alpha   90.00
_cell.angle_beta   90.00
_cell.angle_gamma   90.00
#
_symmetry.space_group_name_H-M   'P 1'
#
loop_
_entity.id
_entity.type
_entity.pdbx_description
1 polymer ?
#
loop_
_entity_poly.entity_id
_entity_poly.type
_entity_poly.pdbx_seq_one_letter_code
_entity_poly.pdbx_strand_id
1 'polypeptide(L)'
;MTALLLTLTLALFHWVGPVPADLGVHSGALSPCASPAHCARADWAVADPQAALNALVPVIEAMPRTEIVEQSDGYLHATATSVFFGFVDDLELYADSATGVLQARSVSRLGDSDLGVNRQRLTDLQQELS
;
A
#
# COMPACT_ATOMS: atom_id res chain seq x y z
N MET A 1 -33.74 32.94 -5.49
CA MET A 1 -33.42 32.27 -4.21
C MET A 1 -32.20 31.40 -4.46
N THR A 2 -31.02 31.94 -4.17
CA THR A 2 -29.72 31.31 -4.38
C THR A 2 -29.57 30.13 -3.44
N ALA A 3 -29.53 28.92 -3.99
CA ALA A 3 -29.09 27.74 -3.26
C ALA A 3 -27.59 27.90 -3.00
N LEU A 4 -27.26 28.20 -1.75
CA LEU A 4 -25.89 28.25 -1.25
C LEU A 4 -25.38 26.79 -1.23
N LEU A 5 -24.70 26.37 -2.31
CA LEU A 5 -23.89 25.16 -2.29
C LEU A 5 -22.77 25.40 -1.27
N LEU A 6 -22.94 24.87 -0.06
CA LEU A 6 -21.81 24.68 0.85
C LEU A 6 -20.98 23.51 0.30
N THR A 7 -20.12 23.80 -0.68
CA THR A 7 -18.96 22.93 -0.93
C THR A 7 -18.03 23.13 0.26
N LEU A 8 -18.26 22.37 1.32
CA LEU A 8 -17.29 22.20 2.39
C LEU A 8 -16.12 21.40 1.82
N THR A 9 -15.27 22.05 1.02
CA THR A 9 -13.96 21.50 0.68
C THR A 9 -13.21 21.40 2.00
N LEU A 10 -13.15 20.21 2.59
CA LEU A 10 -12.19 19.92 3.65
C LEU A 10 -10.79 20.05 3.03
N ALA A 11 -10.27 21.27 2.97
CA ALA A 11 -8.85 21.56 2.77
C ALA A 11 -8.09 21.28 4.09
N LEU A 12 -8.25 20.07 4.61
CA LEU A 12 -7.65 19.62 5.86
C LEU A 12 -7.02 18.26 5.58
N PHE A 13 -5.72 18.28 5.29
CA PHE A 13 -4.67 17.40 5.81
C PHE A 13 -3.41 17.55 4.94
N HIS A 14 -2.62 18.59 5.23
CA HIS A 14 -1.32 18.84 4.58
C HIS A 14 -0.22 17.87 5.05
N TRP A 15 -0.58 16.73 5.66
CA TRP A 15 0.32 15.77 6.31
C TRP A 15 0.36 14.43 5.55
N VAL A 16 0.14 14.48 4.25
CA VAL A 16 0.26 13.32 3.36
C VAL A 16 1.72 12.96 3.10
N GLY A 17 2.63 13.95 3.08
CA GLY A 17 4.01 13.74 2.60
C GLY A 17 4.08 13.53 1.08
N PRO A 18 5.27 13.65 0.46
CA PRO A 18 5.43 13.37 -0.96
C PRO A 18 5.26 11.86 -1.23
N VAL A 19 4.73 11.52 -2.41
CA VAL A 19 4.77 10.13 -2.90
C VAL A 19 6.23 9.71 -3.06
N PRO A 20 6.66 8.52 -2.57
CA PRO A 20 8.03 8.06 -2.75
C PRO A 20 8.39 8.00 -4.24
N ALA A 21 9.54 8.54 -4.61
CA ALA A 21 9.99 8.53 -6.02
C ALA A 21 10.42 7.14 -6.49
N ASP A 22 10.51 6.17 -5.57
CA ASP A 22 10.96 4.81 -5.81
C ASP A 22 9.81 3.78 -5.82
N LEU A 23 8.55 4.23 -5.88
CA LEU A 23 7.41 3.34 -6.15
C LEU A 23 7.53 2.69 -7.53
N GLY A 24 6.82 1.59 -7.71
CA GLY A 24 6.80 0.78 -8.91
C GLY A 24 7.82 -0.35 -8.90
N VAL A 25 7.84 -1.08 -10.01
CA VAL A 25 8.71 -2.23 -10.22
C VAL A 25 10.00 -1.77 -10.93
N HIS A 26 11.13 -1.97 -10.27
CA HIS A 26 12.46 -1.63 -10.77
C HIS A 26 13.25 -2.91 -11.03
N SER A 27 13.53 -3.20 -12.30
CA SER A 27 14.27 -4.41 -12.70
C SER A 27 13.68 -5.73 -12.14
N GLY A 28 12.35 -5.83 -12.13
CA GLY A 28 11.64 -7.02 -11.63
C GLY A 28 11.49 -7.09 -10.11
N ALA A 29 11.75 -6.01 -9.38
CA ALA A 29 11.56 -5.96 -7.94
C ALA A 29 10.94 -4.65 -7.47
N LEU A 30 10.15 -4.70 -6.41
CA LEU A 30 9.79 -3.51 -5.64
C LEU A 30 11.07 -2.89 -5.03
N SER A 31 11.01 -1.63 -4.59
CA SER A 31 12.16 -1.02 -3.89
C SER A 31 12.37 -1.61 -2.47
N PRO A 32 13.62 -1.65 -1.97
CA PRO A 32 13.88 -2.09 -0.59
C PRO A 32 13.39 -1.05 0.44
N CYS A 33 13.27 -1.48 1.70
CA CYS A 33 13.07 -0.54 2.81
C CYS A 33 14.42 0.03 3.25
N ALA A 34 14.58 1.35 3.17
CA ALA A 34 15.77 2.03 3.70
C ALA A 34 15.89 1.92 5.24
N SER A 35 14.76 1.81 5.93
CA SER A 35 14.67 1.62 7.38
C SER A 35 13.43 0.79 7.73
N PRO A 36 13.49 -0.08 8.75
CA PRO A 36 12.31 -0.80 9.24
C PRO A 36 11.39 0.10 10.10
N ALA A 37 11.78 1.34 10.40
CA ALA A 37 11.05 2.20 11.31
C ALA A 37 9.69 2.66 10.76
N HIS A 38 9.57 2.79 9.43
CA HIS A 38 8.39 3.28 8.71
C HIS A 38 8.16 2.55 7.37
N CYS A 39 8.78 1.38 7.19
CA CYS A 39 8.66 0.58 5.99
C CYS A 39 8.76 -0.91 6.35
N ALA A 40 7.94 -1.73 5.69
CA ALA A 40 8.03 -3.18 5.72
C ALA A 40 8.05 -3.74 4.30
N ARG A 41 8.77 -4.84 4.12
CA ARG A 41 8.83 -5.60 2.88
C ARG A 41 8.78 -7.08 3.20
N ALA A 42 8.07 -7.83 2.37
CA ALA A 42 8.03 -9.29 2.41
C ALA A 42 8.00 -9.86 1.00
N ASP A 43 8.55 -11.06 0.85
CA ASP A 43 8.47 -11.84 -0.38
C ASP A 43 7.72 -13.14 -0.01
N TRP A 44 6.51 -13.32 -0.54
CA TRP A 44 5.66 -14.46 -0.23
C TRP A 44 5.76 -15.51 -1.35
N ALA A 45 6.28 -16.69 -1.01
CA ALA A 45 6.28 -17.82 -1.95
C ALA A 45 4.85 -18.32 -2.15
N VAL A 46 4.38 -18.32 -3.40
CA VAL A 46 3.01 -18.70 -3.77
C VAL A 46 3.03 -19.53 -5.05
N ALA A 47 2.04 -20.40 -5.24
CA ALA A 47 1.97 -21.26 -6.42
C ALA A 47 1.72 -20.48 -7.71
N ASP A 48 0.91 -19.43 -7.63
CA ASP A 48 0.58 -18.53 -8.74
C ASP A 48 0.54 -17.08 -8.21
N PRO A 49 1.59 -16.28 -8.44
CA PRO A 49 1.66 -14.89 -7.99
C PRO A 49 0.55 -14.01 -8.51
N GLN A 50 0.08 -14.22 -9.74
CA GLN A 50 -0.99 -13.41 -10.33
C GLN A 50 -2.33 -13.75 -9.69
N ALA A 51 -2.61 -15.04 -9.46
CA ALA A 51 -3.80 -15.46 -8.74
C ALA A 51 -3.79 -14.96 -7.28
N ALA A 52 -2.64 -15.01 -6.60
CA ALA A 52 -2.48 -14.48 -5.24
C ALA A 52 -2.70 -12.95 -5.19
N LEU A 53 -2.13 -12.21 -6.15
CA LEU A 53 -2.38 -10.76 -6.27
C LEU A 53 -3.87 -10.48 -6.45
N ASN A 54 -4.53 -11.18 -7.38
CA ASN A 54 -5.95 -11.01 -7.65
C ASN A 54 -6.83 -11.36 -6.44
N ALA A 55 -6.44 -12.35 -5.63
CA ALA A 55 -7.15 -12.72 -4.41
C ALA A 55 -7.11 -11.63 -3.32
N LEU A 56 -6.02 -10.85 -3.27
CA LEU A 56 -5.87 -9.76 -2.30
C LEU A 56 -6.55 -8.45 -2.72
N VAL A 57 -6.94 -8.28 -3.99
CA VAL A 57 -7.65 -7.08 -4.45
C VAL A 57 -8.92 -6.79 -3.62
N PRO A 58 -9.90 -7.71 -3.50
CA PRO A 58 -11.10 -7.45 -2.71
C PRO A 58 -10.84 -7.30 -1.21
N VAL A 59 -9.77 -7.91 -0.70
CA VAL A 59 -9.32 -7.73 0.69
C VAL A 59 -8.86 -6.28 0.89
N ILE A 60 -8.01 -5.78 0.00
CA ILE A 60 -7.46 -4.41 0.06
C ILE A 60 -8.58 -3.37 -0.09
N GLU A 61 -9.54 -3.60 -0.99
CA GLU A 61 -10.70 -2.72 -1.16
C GLU A 61 -11.59 -2.66 0.10
N ALA A 62 -11.65 -3.75 0.87
CA ALA A 62 -12.41 -3.82 2.12
C ALA A 62 -11.64 -3.23 3.32
N MET A 63 -10.33 -3.00 3.20
CA MET A 63 -9.53 -2.45 4.29
C MET A 63 -9.93 -1.01 4.62
N PRO A 64 -10.13 -0.65 5.91
CA PRO A 64 -10.54 0.69 6.28
C PRO A 64 -9.50 1.76 5.89
N ARG A 65 -9.95 2.77 5.14
CA ARG A 65 -9.15 3.94 4.72
C ARG A 65 -7.97 3.55 3.81
N THR A 66 -8.21 2.54 2.99
CA THR A 66 -7.32 2.10 1.91
C THR A 66 -8.00 2.36 0.56
N GLU A 67 -7.24 2.82 -0.41
CA GLU A 67 -7.70 3.07 -1.79
C GLU A 67 -6.68 2.53 -2.78
N ILE A 68 -7.10 1.68 -3.70
CA ILE A 68 -6.27 1.25 -4.83
C ILE A 68 -6.18 2.41 -5.83
N VAL A 69 -4.96 2.90 -6.07
CA VAL A 69 -4.71 4.07 -6.93
C VAL A 69 -4.10 3.69 -8.28
N GLU A 70 -3.46 2.52 -8.37
CA GLU A 70 -2.99 1.94 -9.61
C GLU A 70 -3.13 0.41 -9.59
N GLN A 71 -3.59 -0.13 -10.70
CA GLN A 71 -3.61 -1.57 -10.94
C GLN A 71 -3.24 -1.82 -12.40
N SER A 72 -2.22 -2.65 -12.61
CA SER A 72 -1.75 -3.07 -13.92
C SER A 72 -1.44 -4.57 -13.90
N ASP A 73 -1.06 -5.13 -15.04
CA ASP A 73 -0.76 -6.57 -15.12
C ASP A 73 0.44 -6.91 -14.22
N GLY A 74 0.18 -7.69 -13.17
CA GLY A 74 1.16 -8.08 -12.17
C GLY A 74 1.52 -7.03 -11.11
N TYR A 75 0.93 -5.83 -11.08
CA TYR A 75 1.25 -4.80 -10.08
C TYR A 75 0.00 -4.11 -9.52
N LEU A 76 0.04 -3.80 -8.22
CA LEU A 76 -0.98 -3.03 -7.53
C LEU A 76 -0.31 -2.02 -6.59
N HIS A 77 -0.80 -0.78 -6.63
CA HIS A 77 -0.48 0.27 -5.66
C HIS A 77 -1.77 0.76 -5.01
N ALA A 78 -1.76 0.75 -3.68
CA ALA A 78 -2.80 1.33 -2.85
C ALA A 78 -2.22 2.34 -1.86
N THR A 79 -3.03 3.31 -1.45
CA THR A 79 -2.72 4.22 -0.36
C THR A 79 -3.53 3.86 0.87
N ALA A 80 -2.93 3.89 2.06
CA ALA A 80 -3.61 3.61 3.31
C ALA A 80 -3.35 4.74 4.31
N THR A 81 -4.41 5.29 4.92
CA THR A 81 -4.27 6.40 5.88
C THR A 81 -4.31 5.89 7.32
N SER A 82 -3.44 6.38 8.21
CA SER A 82 -3.39 6.03 9.65
C SER A 82 -4.48 6.74 10.48
N VAL A 83 -4.99 6.09 11.54
CA VAL A 83 -6.21 6.55 12.27
C VAL A 83 -5.95 7.82 13.05
N PHE A 84 -4.84 7.84 13.80
CA PHE A 84 -4.60 8.85 14.81
C PHE A 84 -3.84 10.06 14.29
N PHE A 85 -3.01 9.88 13.26
CA PHE A 85 -2.08 10.91 12.79
C PHE A 85 -2.31 11.33 11.35
N GLY A 86 -3.14 10.62 10.59
CA GLY A 86 -3.45 10.96 9.19
C GLY A 86 -2.28 10.76 8.22
N PHE A 87 -1.19 10.11 8.64
CA PHE A 87 -0.10 9.72 7.75
C PHE A 87 -0.62 8.76 6.67
N VAL A 88 -0.13 8.97 5.45
CA VAL A 88 -0.42 8.12 4.31
C VAL A 88 0.75 7.17 4.10
N ASP A 89 0.42 5.89 3.98
CA ASP A 89 1.31 4.82 3.58
C ASP A 89 1.01 4.41 2.14
N ASP A 90 2.02 4.02 1.39
CA ASP A 90 1.92 3.40 0.09
C ASP A 90 2.14 1.88 0.24
N LEU A 91 1.14 1.09 -0.15
CA LEU A 91 1.15 -0.37 -0.23
C LEU A 91 1.35 -0.78 -1.69
N GLU A 92 2.39 -1.56 -1.96
CA GLU A 92 2.70 -2.10 -3.27
C GLU A 92 2.70 -3.63 -3.22
N LEU A 93 2.05 -4.26 -4.21
CA LEU A 93 2.14 -5.69 -4.47
C LEU A 93 2.63 -5.92 -5.90
N TYR A 94 3.52 -6.89 -6.08
CA TYR A 94 4.04 -7.27 -7.39
C TYR A 94 4.11 -8.79 -7.56
N ALA A 95 3.39 -9.30 -8.55
CA ALA A 95 3.34 -10.71 -8.91
C ALA A 95 4.55 -11.09 -9.78
N ASP A 96 5.65 -11.49 -9.14
CA ASP A 96 6.84 -11.99 -9.82
C ASP A 96 6.65 -13.45 -10.26
N SER A 97 5.96 -13.60 -11.40
CA SER A 97 5.67 -14.90 -12.01
C SER A 97 6.93 -15.67 -12.43
N ALA A 98 8.08 -14.99 -12.61
CA ALA A 98 9.33 -15.64 -12.99
C ALA A 98 9.94 -16.43 -11.82
N THR A 99 9.65 -16.04 -10.57
CA THR A 99 10.23 -16.64 -9.37
C THR A 99 9.21 -17.32 -8.46
N GLY A 100 7.91 -17.22 -8.75
CA GLY A 100 6.86 -17.78 -7.91
C GLY A 100 6.69 -17.01 -6.60
N VAL A 101 6.93 -15.70 -6.65
CA VAL A 101 6.91 -14.82 -5.48
C VAL A 101 5.89 -13.70 -5.69
N LEU A 102 5.04 -13.46 -4.69
CA LEU A 102 4.31 -12.21 -4.55
C LEU A 102 5.13 -11.28 -3.65
N GLN A 103 5.76 -10.26 -4.24
CA GLN A 103 6.50 -9.25 -3.50
C GLN A 103 5.51 -8.25 -2.90
N ALA A 104 5.76 -7.83 -1.67
CA ALA A 104 4.93 -6.87 -0.97
C ALA A 104 5.78 -5.83 -0.25
N ARG A 105 5.40 -4.56 -0.36
CA ARG A 105 6.04 -3.43 0.34
C ARG A 105 4.96 -2.50 0.87
N SER A 106 5.15 -2.01 2.10
CA SER A 106 4.30 -0.98 2.68
C SER A 106 5.19 0.07 3.33
N VAL A 107 5.04 1.34 2.96
CA VAL A 107 5.96 2.43 3.35
C VAL A 107 5.22 3.72 3.66
N SER A 108 5.54 4.37 4.77
CA SER A 108 4.98 5.69 5.11
C SER A 108 5.64 6.80 4.30
N ARG A 109 4.85 7.77 3.84
CA ARG A 109 5.34 8.97 3.11
C ARG A 109 6.08 9.97 4.00
N LEU A 110 5.77 9.96 5.30
CA LEU A 110 6.32 10.87 6.30
C LEU A 110 6.26 10.23 7.70
N GLY A 111 7.12 10.72 8.59
CA GLY A 111 7.20 10.31 9.98
C GLY A 111 8.48 9.52 10.28
N ASP A 112 8.99 9.64 11.49
CA ASP A 112 10.21 8.92 11.91
C ASP A 112 9.92 7.43 12.16
N SER A 113 8.68 7.10 12.59
CA SER A 113 8.22 5.74 12.76
C SER A 113 6.72 5.57 12.57
N ASP A 114 6.32 4.39 12.09
CA ASP A 114 4.94 3.93 11.94
C ASP A 114 4.46 3.03 13.10
N LEU A 115 5.29 2.82 14.13
CA LEU A 115 5.04 1.89 15.25
C LEU A 115 4.70 0.45 14.81
N GLY A 116 5.19 0.01 13.65
CA GLY A 116 4.97 -1.31 13.09
C GLY A 116 3.70 -1.47 12.25
N VAL A 117 2.96 -0.39 11.98
CA VAL A 117 1.71 -0.44 11.18
C VAL A 117 1.94 -1.06 9.80
N ASN A 118 3.02 -0.71 9.08
CA ASN A 118 3.29 -1.28 7.76
C ASN A 118 3.58 -2.78 7.84
N ARG A 119 4.29 -3.23 8.88
CA ARG A 119 4.56 -4.66 9.10
C ARG A 119 3.28 -5.44 9.43
N GLN A 120 2.42 -4.87 10.27
CA GLN A 120 1.14 -5.49 10.61
C GLN A 120 0.27 -5.64 9.35
N ARG A 121 0.22 -4.59 8.51
CA ARG A 121 -0.51 -4.63 7.23
C ARG A 121 -0.07 -5.78 6.34
N LEU A 122 1.24 -5.97 6.16
CA LEU A 122 1.75 -7.09 5.36
C LEU A 122 1.45 -8.45 6.01
N THR A 123 1.52 -8.54 7.34
CA THR A 123 1.16 -9.77 8.07
C THR A 123 -0.31 -10.14 7.85
N ASP A 124 -1.22 -9.16 7.95
CA ASP A 124 -2.65 -9.37 7.78
C ASP A 124 -2.97 -9.83 6.34
N LEU A 125 -2.38 -9.19 5.33
CA LEU A 125 -2.53 -9.60 3.94
C LEU A 125 -1.97 -11.01 3.68
N GLN A 126 -0.84 -11.35 4.31
CA GLN A 126 -0.28 -12.69 4.17
C GLN A 126 -1.22 -13.77 4.71
N GLN A 127 -1.98 -13.48 5.77
CA GLN A 127 -2.94 -14.43 6.36
C GLN A 127 -4.11 -14.75 5.41
N GLU A 128 -4.48 -13.81 4.53
CA GLU A 128 -5.54 -14.01 3.53
C GLU A 128 -5.10 -14.89 2.35
N LEU A 129 -3.81 -15.23 2.26
CA LEU A 129 -3.26 -16.16 1.26
C LEU A 129 -3.16 -17.62 1.78
N SER A 130 -3.59 -17.88 3.01
CA SER A 130 -3.49 -19.18 3.69
C SER A 130 -4.54 -20.20 3.25
#